data_AF-A0A968E3J1-F1
#
_entry.id   AF-A0A968E3J1-F1
#
_cell.length_a   1.000
_cell.length_b   1.000
_cell.length_c   1.000
_cell.angle_alpha   90.00
_cell.angle_beta   90.00
_cell.angle_gamma   90.00
#
_symmetry.space_group_name_H-M   'P 1'
#
loop_
_entity.id
_entity.type
_entity.pdbx_description
1 polymer ?
#
loop_
_entity_poly.entity_id
_entity_poly.type
_entity_poly.pdbx_seq_one_letter_code
_entity_poly.pdbx_strand_id
1 'polypeptide(L)'
;TVELKTVNSRYLDISLRLPQIIQEHELKLKELLQDYLNRGKVNVNIRIDKADTGEPEVTFNENLARGYKEMLNKLRDAANIEQSVSLRDLMQFNDLFEAR
;
A
#
# COMPACT_ATOMS: atom_id res chain seq x y z
N THR A 1 4.18 -11.66 2.53
CA THR A 1 5.43 -12.33 2.13
C THR A 1 6.59 -11.94 3.04
N VAL A 2 7.44 -12.89 3.45
CA VAL A 2 8.64 -12.64 4.27
C VAL A 2 9.87 -13.10 3.49
N GLU A 3 10.83 -12.22 3.26
CA GLU A 3 12.09 -12.53 2.58
C GLU A 3 13.28 -12.35 3.54
N LEU A 4 14.16 -13.34 3.60
CA LEU A 4 15.40 -13.28 4.38
C LEU A 4 16.60 -13.46 3.45
N LYS A 5 17.56 -12.54 3.53
CA LYS A 5 18.84 -12.62 2.82
C LYS A 5 19.98 -12.50 3.83
N THR A 6 20.84 -13.52 3.86
CA THR A 6 21.98 -13.57 4.77
C THR A 6 23.27 -13.67 3.98
N VAL A 7 24.27 -12.90 4.38
CA VAL A 7 25.65 -13.01 3.87
C VAL A 7 26.61 -13.35 5.00
N ASN A 8 27.62 -14.16 4.70
CA ASN A 8 28.64 -14.54 5.67
C ASN A 8 29.54 -13.32 5.94
N SER A 9 29.36 -12.72 7.11
CA SER A 9 30.08 -11.54 7.58
C SER A 9 30.64 -11.81 8.98
N ARG A 10 31.77 -11.18 9.31
CA ARG A 10 32.46 -11.36 10.59
C ARG A 10 31.68 -10.82 11.79
N TYR A 11 30.86 -9.79 11.57
CA TYR A 11 30.04 -9.15 12.59
C TYR A 11 28.57 -9.44 12.34
N LEU A 12 27.78 -9.54 13.43
CA LEU A 12 26.34 -9.69 13.36
C LEU A 12 25.71 -8.32 13.09
N ASP A 13 25.13 -8.17 11.90
CA ASP A 13 24.45 -6.95 11.46
C ASP A 13 23.04 -7.33 11.02
N ILE A 14 22.03 -6.89 11.78
CA ILE A 14 20.63 -7.24 11.55
C ILE A 14 19.93 -5.99 11.03
N SER A 15 19.44 -6.06 9.79
CA SER A 15 18.61 -5.03 9.19
C SER A 15 17.20 -5.58 8.99
N LEU A 16 16.25 -5.02 9.74
CA LEU A 16 14.83 -5.33 9.64
C LEU A 16 14.15 -4.22 8.85
N ARG A 17 13.42 -4.58 7.79
CA ARG A 17 12.44 -3.69 7.15
C ARG A 17 11.05 -4.25 7.39
N LEU A 18 10.33 -3.54 8.25
CA LEU A 18 8.99 -3.90 8.70
C LEU A 18 7.99 -2.82 8.24
N PRO A 19 6.74 -3.20 7.91
CA PRO A 19 5.65 -2.26 7.71
C PRO A 19 5.20 -1.67 9.05
N GLN A 20 4.62 -0.46 9.02
CA GLN A 20 4.23 0.30 10.22
C GLN A 20 3.38 -0.51 11.22
N ILE A 21 2.52 -1.39 10.71
CA ILE A 21 1.58 -2.16 11.52
C ILE A 21 2.25 -3.18 12.47
N ILE A 22 3.51 -3.56 12.21
CA ILE A 22 4.27 -4.47 13.08
C ILE A 22 5.61 -3.85 13.53
N GLN A 23 5.78 -2.54 13.35
CA GLN A 23 7.03 -1.86 13.69
C GLN A 23 7.30 -1.89 15.20
N GLU A 24 6.26 -1.95 16.03
CA GLU A 24 6.38 -2.14 17.48
C GLU A 24 7.01 -3.49 17.88
N HIS A 25 7.02 -4.48 16.98
CA HIS A 25 7.63 -5.79 17.21
C HIS A 25 9.07 -5.88 16.71
N GLU A 26 9.63 -4.78 16.17
CA GLU A 26 11.01 -4.74 15.66
C GLU A 26 12.04 -5.16 16.72
N LEU A 27 11.91 -4.64 17.94
CA LEU A 27 12.87 -4.91 19.02
C LEU A 27 12.86 -6.40 19.39
N LYS A 28 11.67 -6.99 19.57
CA LYS A 28 11.51 -8.41 19.89
C LYS A 28 12.05 -9.31 18.79
N LEU A 29 11.80 -8.96 17.52
CA LEU A 29 12.33 -9.70 16.37
C LEU A 29 13.85 -9.62 16.30
N LYS A 30 14.43 -8.47 16.63
CA LYS A 30 15.88 -8.29 16.66
C LYS A 30 16.53 -9.12 17.76
N GLU A 31 15.98 -9.11 18.97
CA GLU A 31 16.46 -9.94 20.09
C GLU A 31 16.39 -11.43 19.74
N LEU A 32 15.27 -11.86 19.15
CA LEU A 32 15.10 -13.24 18.71
C LEU A 32 16.15 -13.62 17.66
N LEU A 33 16.38 -12.77 16.64
CA LEU A 33 17.40 -13.03 15.63
C LEU A 33 18.82 -13.05 16.21
N GLN A 34 19.11 -12.25 17.24
CA GLN A 34 20.40 -12.28 17.93
C GLN A 34 20.63 -13.58 18.71
N ASP A 35 19.57 -14.18 19.26
CA ASP A 35 19.66 -15.46 19.96
C ASP A 35 19.99 -16.63 19.00
N TYR A 36 19.44 -16.59 17.77
CA TYR A 36 19.67 -17.63 16.77
C TYR A 36 20.91 -17.42 15.89
N LEU A 37 21.37 -16.18 15.68
CA LEU A 37 22.45 -15.85 14.75
C LEU A 37 23.61 -15.19 15.47
N ASN A 38 24.76 -15.85 15.52
CA ASN A 38 25.98 -15.32 16.16
C ASN A 38 26.90 -14.53 15.21
N ARG A 39 26.75 -14.71 13.89
CA ARG A 39 27.58 -14.06 12.87
C ARG A 39 26.85 -13.93 11.54
N GLY A 40 27.18 -12.89 10.78
CA GLY A 40 26.62 -12.65 9.45
C GLY A 40 25.79 -11.38 9.39
N LYS A 41 25.57 -10.89 8.17
CA LYS A 41 24.65 -9.79 7.92
C LYS A 41 23.33 -10.34 7.42
N VAL A 42 22.26 -10.10 8.17
CA VAL A 42 20.91 -10.60 7.88
C VAL A 42 20.01 -9.43 7.54
N ASN A 43 19.46 -9.46 6.33
CA ASN A 43 18.44 -8.52 5.89
C ASN A 43 17.10 -9.26 5.85
N VAL A 44 16.17 -8.83 6.69
CA VAL A 44 14.79 -9.35 6.72
C VAL A 44 13.88 -8.28 6.16
N ASN A 45 13.12 -8.63 5.13
CA ASN A 45 12.12 -7.76 4.53
C ASN A 45 10.76 -8.42 4.71
N ILE A 46 9.89 -7.80 5.51
CA ILE A 46 8.52 -8.26 5.71
C ILE A 46 7.60 -7.36 4.89
N ARG A 47 6.81 -7.97 4.00
CA ARG A 47 5.72 -7.30 3.31
C ARG A 47 4.42 -7.94 3.74
N ILE A 48 3.55 -7.12 4.31
CA ILE A 48 2.17 -7.52 4.58
C ILE A 48 1.38 -6.97 3.40
N ASP A 49 1.22 -7.81 2.38
CA ASP A 49 0.16 -7.63 1.42
C ASP A 49 -1.12 -8.07 2.15
N LYS A 50 -2.14 -7.19 2.22
CA LYS A 50 -3.46 -7.60 2.72
C LYS A 50 -3.83 -8.85 1.94
N ALA A 51 -4.04 -9.95 2.65
CA ALA A 51 -4.46 -11.18 2.02
C ALA A 51 -5.78 -10.89 1.28
N ASP A 52 -5.76 -11.21 0.00
CA ASP A 52 -6.89 -11.32 -0.91
C ASP A 52 -7.94 -12.26 -0.27
N THR A 53 -8.76 -11.71 0.63
CA THR A 53 -9.85 -12.42 1.29
C THR A 53 -11.05 -12.42 0.36
N GLY A 54 -10.94 -13.07 -0.80
CA GLY A 54 -12.04 -13.65 -1.59
C GLY A 54 -13.19 -12.75 -2.05
N GLU A 55 -13.23 -11.48 -1.67
CA GLU A 55 -14.15 -10.47 -2.11
C GLU A 55 -13.29 -9.28 -2.54
N PRO A 56 -13.39 -8.81 -3.79
CA PRO A 56 -12.72 -7.58 -4.17
C PRO A 56 -13.27 -6.47 -3.26
N GLU A 57 -12.47 -6.01 -2.29
CA GLU A 57 -12.75 -4.77 -1.57
C GLU A 57 -12.63 -3.67 -2.63
N VAL A 58 -13.75 -3.35 -3.28
CA VAL A 58 -13.84 -2.22 -4.20
C VAL A 58 -13.69 -0.98 -3.33
N THR A 59 -12.44 -0.57 -3.13
CA THR A 59 -12.13 0.67 -2.44
C THR A 59 -12.34 1.82 -3.41
N PHE A 60 -13.37 2.62 -3.13
CA PHE A 60 -13.64 3.84 -3.88
C PHE A 60 -12.86 5.00 -3.28
N ASN A 61 -12.07 5.67 -4.12
CA ASN A 61 -11.32 6.83 -3.69
C ASN A 61 -12.22 8.08 -3.70
N GLU A 62 -12.85 8.36 -2.55
CA GLU A 62 -13.78 9.48 -2.38
C GLU A 62 -13.14 10.84 -2.71
N ASN A 63 -11.83 10.98 -2.47
CA ASN A 63 -11.10 12.21 -2.77
C ASN A 63 -10.96 12.43 -4.28
N LEU A 64 -10.59 11.39 -5.04
CA LEU A 64 -10.52 11.46 -6.50
C LEU A 64 -11.89 11.75 -7.09
N ALA A 65 -12.94 11.08 -6.63
CA ALA A 65 -14.28 11.30 -7.14
C ALA A 65 -14.81 12.72 -6.92
N ARG A 66 -14.50 13.32 -5.77
CA ARG A 66 -14.80 14.73 -5.50
C ARG A 66 -14.07 15.64 -6.48
N GLY A 67 -12.79 15.39 -6.73
CA GLY A 67 -11.98 16.14 -7.69
C GLY A 67 -12.53 16.04 -9.12
N TYR A 68 -12.88 14.84 -9.58
CA TYR A 68 -13.49 14.65 -10.90
C TYR A 68 -14.85 15.36 -11.01
N LYS A 69 -15.69 15.28 -9.97
CA LYS A 69 -16.97 16.00 -9.94
C LYS A 69 -16.75 17.52 -10.07
N GLU A 70 -15.79 18.09 -9.34
CA GLU A 70 -15.49 19.52 -9.44
C GLU A 70 -14.96 19.91 -10.82
N MET A 71 -14.06 19.11 -11.40
CA MET A 71 -13.53 19.36 -12.74
C MET A 71 -14.60 19.25 -13.82
N LEU A 72 -15.49 18.26 -13.74
CA LEU A 72 -16.61 18.11 -14.67
C LEU A 72 -17.60 19.27 -14.56
N ASN A 73 -17.86 19.79 -13.35
CA ASN A 73 -18.67 20.99 -13.19
C ASN A 73 -17.99 22.22 -13.82
N LYS A 74 -16.68 22.42 -13.60
CA LYS A 74 -15.93 23.52 -14.24
C LYS A 74 -15.93 23.42 -15.77
N LEU A 75 -15.77 22.21 -16.31
CA LEU A 75 -15.80 21.95 -17.74
C LEU A 75 -17.20 22.23 -18.31
N ARG A 76 -18.24 21.84 -17.59
CA ARG A 76 -19.64 22.15 -17.93
C ARG A 76 -19.85 23.66 -18.03
N ASP A 77 -19.42 24.40 -17.01
CA ASP A 77 -19.58 25.85 -16.95
C ASP A 77 -18.78 26.54 -18.07
N ALA A 78 -17.60 26.01 -18.42
CA ALA A 78 -16.78 26.52 -19.53
C ALA A 78 -17.32 26.17 -20.93
N ALA A 79 -17.95 25.00 -21.08
CA ALA A 79 -18.48 24.50 -22.36
C ALA A 79 -19.97 24.84 -22.58
N ASN A 80 -20.63 25.47 -21.60
CA ASN A 80 -22.04 25.84 -21.61
C ASN A 80 -22.98 24.65 -21.93
N ILE A 81 -22.68 23.49 -21.34
CA ILE A 81 -23.42 22.24 -21.53
C ILE A 81 -24.44 22.11 -20.38
N GLU A 82 -25.73 21.91 -20.66
CA GLU A 82 -26.77 21.79 -19.61
C GLU A 82 -26.88 20.37 -19.00
N GLN A 83 -25.99 19.45 -19.39
CA GLN A 83 -26.04 18.07 -18.94
C GLN A 83 -25.51 17.93 -17.51
N SER A 84 -26.24 17.19 -16.68
CA SER A 84 -25.82 16.86 -15.32
C SER A 84 -24.77 15.75 -15.31
N VAL A 85 -23.73 15.91 -14.49
CA VAL A 85 -22.72 14.86 -14.28
C VAL A 85 -23.41 13.65 -13.65
N SER A 86 -23.49 12.57 -14.41
CA SER A 86 -24.12 11.34 -13.98
C SER A 86 -23.09 10.38 -13.38
N LEU A 87 -23.54 9.47 -12.51
CA LEU A 87 -22.69 8.40 -11.98
C LEU A 87 -22.07 7.54 -13.11
N ARG A 88 -22.74 7.45 -14.27
CA ARG A 88 -22.19 6.78 -15.47
C ARG A 88 -20.95 7.45 -16.02
N ASP A 89 -20.90 8.79 -16.00
CA ASP A 89 -19.75 9.56 -16.51
C ASP A 89 -18.56 9.39 -15.56
N LEU A 90 -18.84 9.33 -14.25
CA LEU A 90 -17.83 9.02 -13.26
C LEU A 90 -17.36 7.55 -13.39
N MET A 91 -18.25 6.61 -13.63
CA MET A 91 -17.90 5.19 -13.81
C MET A 91 -17.00 4.89 -15.02
N GLN A 92 -16.86 5.81 -15.98
CA GLN A 92 -15.89 5.66 -17.08
C GLN A 92 -14.43 5.86 -16.65
N PHE A 93 -14.19 6.49 -15.49
CA PHE A 93 -12.83 6.65 -14.96
C PHE A 93 -12.44 5.39 -14.18
N ASN A 94 -11.66 4.52 -14.83
CA ASN A 94 -11.16 3.27 -14.25
C ASN A 94 -10.31 3.50 -12.98
N ASP A 95 -9.73 4.68 -12.80
CA ASP A 95 -8.92 5.05 -11.63
C ASP A 95 -9.74 5.37 -10.37
N LEU A 96 -11.08 5.44 -10.47
CA LEU A 96 -11.95 5.67 -9.30
C LEU A 96 -12.18 4.41 -8.47
N PHE A 97 -12.00 3.24 -9.08
CA PHE A 97 -12.22 1.95 -8.45
C PHE A 97 -10.91 1.18 -8.47
N GLU A 98 -10.20 1.22 -7.35
CA GLU A 98 -9.07 0.31 -7.16
C GLU A 98 -9.63 -1.01 -6.64
N ALA A 99 -9.65 -2.02 -7.52
CA ALA A 99 -9.73 -3.41 -7.10
C ALA A 99 -8.33 -3.81 -6.62
N ARG A 100 -8.17 -4.04 -5.31
CA ARG A 100 -6.97 -4.67 -4.76
C ARG A 100 -7.26 -6.08 -4.34
#